data_AF-A0A960URH4-F1
#
_entry.id   AF-A0A960URH4-F1
#
_cell.length_a   1.000
_cell.length_b   1.000
_cell.length_c   1.000
_cell.angle_alpha   90.00
_cell.angle_beta   90.00
_cell.angle_gamma   90.00
#
_symmetry.space_group_name_H-M   'P 1'
#
loop_
_entity.id
_entity.type
_entity.pdbx_description
1 polymer ?
#
loop_
_entity_poly.entity_id
_entity_poly.type
_entity_poly.pdbx_seq_one_letter_code
_entity_poly.pdbx_strand_id
1 'polypeptide(L)'
;AKQREFIRSQTPRKSGDSLSTIIGRINLNLRGWHAYFRHCHWSIFCEFDRMIRRRLRRLLVKRHRRNPRRLPATRRWPNRYFVEQGLYSLSEAHAQFVQSKWILLIGEPYAGKPHVRF
;
A
#
# COMPACT_ATOMS: atom_id res chain seq x y z
N ALA A 1 5.64 13.25 12.25
CA ALA A 1 6.14 13.01 10.88
C ALA A 1 5.05 13.35 9.86
N LYS A 2 5.33 14.31 8.98
CA LYS A 2 4.40 14.95 8.02
C LYS A 2 3.58 13.97 7.18
N GLN A 3 4.20 12.88 6.70
CA GLN A 3 3.53 11.88 5.87
C GLN A 3 2.42 11.11 6.59
N ARG A 4 2.65 10.75 7.87
CA ARG A 4 1.64 10.05 8.68
C ARG A 4 0.43 10.95 8.94
N GLU A 5 0.66 12.25 9.08
CA GLU A 5 -0.38 13.25 9.29
C GLU A 5 -1.21 13.47 8.02
N PHE A 6 -0.57 13.57 6.86
CA PHE A 6 -1.26 13.59 5.56
C PHE A 6 -2.16 12.37 5.38
N ILE A 7 -1.66 11.16 5.63
CA ILE A 7 -2.47 9.94 5.54
C ILE A 7 -3.66 10.01 6.53
N ARG A 8 -3.46 10.57 7.72
CA ARG A 8 -4.53 10.73 8.71
C ARG A 8 -5.60 11.70 8.23
N SER A 9 -5.22 12.83 7.65
CA SER A 9 -6.15 13.85 7.15
C SER A 9 -6.95 13.34 5.94
N GLN A 10 -6.33 12.55 5.07
CA GLN A 10 -7.01 11.95 3.91
C GLN A 10 -7.93 10.77 4.25
N THR A 11 -7.80 10.19 5.45
CA THR A 11 -8.64 9.05 5.87
C THR A 11 -9.44 9.36 7.13
N PRO A 12 -10.33 10.38 7.11
CA PRO A 12 -11.17 10.67 8.26
C PRO A 12 -12.24 9.58 8.42
N ARG A 13 -12.54 9.22 9.67
CA ARG A 13 -13.45 8.11 10.00
C ARG A 13 -14.86 8.28 9.44
N LYS A 14 -15.31 9.53 9.25
CA LYS A 14 -16.63 9.91 8.73
C LYS A 14 -16.54 10.54 7.32
N SER A 15 -15.51 10.20 6.53
CA SER A 15 -15.42 10.69 5.15
C SER A 15 -16.66 10.28 4.34
N GLY A 16 -17.28 11.25 3.66
CA GLY A 16 -18.33 11.03 2.66
C GLY A 16 -17.81 10.61 1.28
N ASP A 17 -16.50 10.72 1.04
CA ASP A 17 -15.90 10.40 -0.25
C ASP A 17 -15.95 8.90 -0.56
N SER A 18 -16.03 8.53 -1.83
CA SER A 18 -15.94 7.12 -2.22
C SER A 18 -14.58 6.51 -1.80
N LEU A 19 -14.51 5.17 -1.65
CA LEU A 19 -13.25 4.51 -1.30
C LEU A 19 -12.19 4.74 -2.39
N SER A 20 -12.58 4.67 -3.67
CA SER A 20 -11.69 4.89 -4.81
C SER A 20 -11.12 6.31 -4.84
N THR A 21 -11.93 7.33 -4.54
CA THR A 21 -11.47 8.72 -4.42
C THR A 21 -10.38 8.86 -3.35
N ILE A 22 -10.60 8.27 -2.17
CA ILE A 22 -9.62 8.30 -1.06
C ILE A 22 -8.33 7.59 -1.47
N ILE A 23 -8.44 6.40 -2.08
CA ILE A 23 -7.29 5.63 -2.56
C ILE A 23 -6.52 6.43 -3.63
N GLY A 24 -7.20 7.07 -4.58
CA GLY A 24 -6.58 7.90 -5.61
C GLY A 24 -5.74 9.04 -5.02
N ARG A 25 -6.29 9.80 -4.06
CA ARG A 25 -5.56 10.88 -3.36
C ARG A 25 -4.33 10.36 -2.61
N ILE A 26 -4.47 9.23 -1.93
CA ILE A 26 -3.36 8.59 -1.21
C ILE A 26 -2.29 8.15 -2.19
N ASN A 27 -2.66 7.45 -3.27
CA ASN A 27 -1.74 6.93 -4.27
C ASN A 27 -0.88 8.02 -4.91
N LEU A 28 -1.49 9.15 -5.29
CA LEU A 28 -0.77 10.27 -5.89
C LEU A 28 0.35 10.76 -4.97
N ASN A 29 0.03 10.94 -3.69
CA ASN A 29 1.01 11.36 -2.69
C ASN A 29 2.05 10.28 -2.40
N LEU A 30 1.66 9.01 -2.29
CA LEU A 30 2.60 7.90 -2.05
C LEU A 30 3.61 7.73 -3.17
N ARG A 31 3.20 7.93 -4.44
CA ARG A 31 4.12 7.84 -5.59
C ARG A 31 5.22 8.89 -5.50
N GLY A 32 4.86 10.16 -5.28
CA GLY A 32 5.84 11.23 -5.11
C GLY A 32 6.71 11.05 -3.87
N TRP A 33 6.10 10.65 -2.76
CA TRP A 33 6.81 10.38 -1.51
C TRP A 33 7.80 9.21 -1.67
N HIS A 34 7.40 8.12 -2.31
CA HIS A 34 8.29 6.98 -2.58
C HIS A 34 9.45 7.39 -3.47
N ALA A 35 9.21 8.16 -4.54
CA ALA A 35 10.28 8.60 -5.44
C ALA A 35 11.38 9.36 -4.69
N TYR A 36 11.00 10.22 -3.74
CA TYR A 36 11.94 10.95 -2.89
C TYR A 36 12.64 10.03 -1.87
N PHE A 37 11.88 9.20 -1.16
CA PHE A 37 12.39 8.34 -0.08
C PHE A 37 12.83 6.95 -0.54
N ARG A 38 13.04 6.71 -1.85
CA ARG A 38 13.33 5.39 -2.43
C ARG A 38 14.57 4.68 -1.89
N HIS A 39 15.48 5.43 -1.28
CA HIS A 39 16.72 4.92 -0.67
C HIS A 39 16.57 4.57 0.82
N CYS A 40 15.38 4.74 1.39
CA CYS A 40 15.11 4.38 2.79
C CYS A 40 15.03 2.87 3.00
N HIS A 41 15.17 2.46 4.25
CA HIS A 41 15.08 1.05 4.62
C HIS A 41 13.68 0.47 4.36
N TRP A 42 13.65 -0.78 3.87
CA TRP A 42 12.42 -1.47 3.42
C TRP A 42 11.32 -1.55 4.49
N SER A 43 11.71 -1.62 5.77
CA SER A 43 10.77 -1.74 6.90
C SER A 43 9.82 -0.54 7.00
N ILE A 44 10.27 0.66 6.61
CA ILE A 44 9.49 1.89 6.67
C ILE A 44 8.29 1.77 5.71
N PHE A 45 8.51 1.29 4.49
CA PHE A 45 7.45 1.10 3.49
C PHE A 45 6.41 0.08 3.97
N CYS A 46 6.84 -1.04 4.54
CA CYS A 46 5.96 -2.04 5.14
C CYS A 46 5.09 -1.47 6.27
N GLU A 47 5.66 -0.61 7.12
CA GLU A 47 4.93 0.04 8.20
C GLU A 47 3.85 1.00 7.67
N PHE A 48 4.18 1.81 6.65
CA PHE A 48 3.24 2.70 6.00
C PHE A 48 2.09 1.93 5.32
N ASP A 49 2.39 0.89 4.55
CA ASP A 49 1.36 0.05 3.92
C ASP A 49 0.41 -0.56 4.96
N ARG A 50 0.96 -1.04 6.10
CA ARG A 50 0.17 -1.57 7.20
C ARG A 50 -0.71 -0.49 7.85
N MET A 51 -0.15 0.71 8.06
CA MET A 51 -0.89 1.84 8.63
C MET A 51 -2.06 2.25 7.73
N ILE A 52 -1.83 2.39 6.42
CA ILE A 52 -2.84 2.79 5.44
C ILE A 52 -3.96 1.75 5.39
N ARG A 53 -3.64 0.47 5.20
CA ARG A 53 -4.63 -0.62 5.18
C ARG A 53 -5.45 -0.68 6.47
N ARG A 54 -4.82 -0.50 7.64
CA ARG A 54 -5.54 -0.45 8.93
C ARG A 54 -6.55 0.70 8.98
N ARG A 55 -6.21 1.87 8.45
CA ARG A 55 -7.10 3.04 8.45
C ARG A 55 -8.25 2.86 7.45
N LEU A 56 -7.97 2.38 6.25
CA LEU A 56 -9.00 2.05 5.26
C LEU A 56 -9.98 1.00 5.80
N ARG A 57 -9.49 -0.05 6.47
CA ARG A 57 -10.36 -1.01 7.17
C ARG A 57 -11.25 -0.35 8.22
N ARG A 58 -10.71 0.56 9.05
CA ARG A 58 -11.50 1.28 10.07
C ARG A 58 -12.58 2.16 9.46
N LEU A 59 -12.32 2.77 8.30
CA LEU A 59 -13.28 3.54 7.52
C LEU A 59 -14.37 2.62 6.96
N LEU A 60 -13.99 1.49 6.36
CA LEU A 60 -14.94 0.50 5.83
C LEU A 60 -15.81 -0.14 6.91
N VAL A 61 -15.26 -0.44 8.09
CA VAL A 61 -16.04 -0.90 9.25
C VAL A 61 -17.13 0.12 9.62
N LYS A 62 -16.80 1.42 9.56
CA LYS A 62 -17.77 2.48 9.91
C LYS A 62 -18.87 2.63 8.86
N ARG A 63 -18.55 2.43 7.57
CA ARG A 63 -19.50 2.44 6.45
C ARG A 63 -20.38 1.18 6.45
N HIS A 64 -19.78 0.01 6.59
CA HIS A 64 -20.45 -1.29 6.55
C HIS A 64 -20.66 -1.86 7.96
N ARG A 65 -21.49 -1.16 8.75
CA ARG A 65 -21.75 -1.51 10.16
C ARG A 65 -22.37 -2.90 10.35
N ARG A 66 -23.13 -3.37 9.35
CA ARG A 66 -23.71 -4.71 9.36
C ARG A 66 -22.60 -5.76 9.23
N ASN A 67 -22.54 -6.69 10.17
CA ASN A 67 -21.59 -7.80 10.20
C ASN A 67 -22.28 -9.10 10.65
N PRO A 68 -23.16 -9.68 9.82
CA PRO A 68 -23.93 -10.86 10.21
C PRO A 68 -23.03 -12.06 10.54
N ARG A 69 -21.95 -12.23 9.78
CA ARG A 69 -20.97 -13.31 9.97
C ARG A 69 -19.98 -13.07 11.14
N ARG A 70 -20.09 -11.95 11.87
CA ARG A 70 -19.19 -11.54 12.97
C ARG A 70 -17.69 -11.63 12.62
N LEU A 71 -17.34 -11.43 11.35
CA LEU A 71 -15.97 -11.57 10.87
C LEU A 71 -15.10 -10.37 11.29
N PRO A 72 -13.81 -10.58 11.63
CA PRO A 72 -12.88 -9.49 11.85
C PRO A 72 -12.65 -8.70 10.56
N ALA A 73 -12.30 -7.42 10.68
CA ALA A 73 -12.10 -6.52 9.54
C ALA A 73 -11.05 -7.05 8.54
N THR A 74 -10.02 -7.76 9.01
CA THR A 74 -8.99 -8.38 8.16
C THR A 74 -9.55 -9.46 7.25
N ARG A 75 -10.55 -10.24 7.71
CA ARG A 75 -11.23 -11.26 6.91
C ARG A 75 -12.30 -10.65 5.98
N ARG A 76 -12.99 -9.59 6.43
CA ARG A 76 -13.97 -8.86 5.60
C ARG A 76 -13.32 -8.12 4.43
N TRP A 77 -12.15 -7.52 4.68
CA TRP A 77 -11.35 -6.80 3.69
C TRP A 77 -9.90 -7.29 3.73
N PRO A 78 -9.62 -8.41 3.03
CA PRO A 78 -8.27 -8.96 2.92
C PRO A 78 -7.33 -7.99 2.20
N ASN A 79 -6.01 -8.23 2.25
CA ASN A 79 -5.06 -7.35 1.57
C ASN A 79 -5.33 -7.26 0.06
N ARG A 80 -5.68 -8.40 -0.57
CA ARG A 80 -6.05 -8.46 -2.00
C ARG A 80 -7.15 -7.49 -2.40
N TYR A 81 -8.13 -7.27 -1.51
CA TYR A 81 -9.23 -6.35 -1.78
C TYR A 81 -8.71 -4.93 -2.02
N PHE A 82 -7.73 -4.47 -1.25
CA PHE A 82 -7.16 -3.14 -1.46
C PHE A 82 -6.34 -3.04 -2.74
N VAL A 83 -5.67 -4.13 -3.14
CA VAL A 83 -4.93 -4.22 -4.40
C VAL A 83 -5.90 -4.14 -5.58
N GLU A 84 -7.01 -4.89 -5.54
CA GLU A 84 -8.08 -4.84 -6.55
C GLU A 84 -8.73 -3.45 -6.64
N GLN A 85 -8.81 -2.71 -5.53
CA GLN A 85 -9.25 -1.31 -5.50
C GLN A 85 -8.16 -0.33 -5.97
N GLY A 86 -7.00 -0.82 -6.41
CA GLY A 86 -5.90 -0.03 -6.96
C GLY A 86 -5.02 0.65 -5.91
N LEU A 87 -5.00 0.20 -4.65
CA LEU A 87 -4.12 0.77 -3.64
C LEU A 87 -2.65 0.54 -3.99
N TYR A 88 -1.87 1.62 -4.05
CA TYR A 88 -0.44 1.58 -4.32
C TYR A 88 0.32 0.97 -3.15
N SER A 89 1.19 -0.01 -3.43
CA SER A 89 2.02 -0.71 -2.44
C SER A 89 3.44 -0.13 -2.44
N LEU A 90 3.82 0.52 -1.33
CA LEU A 90 5.17 1.08 -1.19
C LEU A 90 6.23 -0.03 -1.13
N SER A 91 5.90 -1.13 -0.44
CA SER A 91 6.81 -2.29 -0.32
C SER A 91 7.11 -2.94 -1.67
N GLU A 92 6.10 -3.03 -2.55
CA GLU A 92 6.27 -3.56 -3.90
C GLU A 92 7.08 -2.62 -4.78
N ALA A 93 6.79 -1.31 -4.74
CA ALA A 93 7.56 -0.31 -5.47
C ALA A 93 9.04 -0.28 -5.06
N HIS A 94 9.32 -0.46 -3.77
CA HIS A 94 10.69 -0.55 -3.28
C HIS A 94 11.37 -1.85 -3.71
N ALA A 95 10.65 -2.98 -3.69
CA ALA A 95 11.18 -4.25 -4.18
C ALA A 95 11.57 -4.17 -5.66
N GLN A 96 10.74 -3.54 -6.49
CA GLN A 96 11.04 -3.26 -7.90
C GLN A 96 12.27 -2.36 -8.04
N PHE A 97 12.36 -1.28 -7.25
CA PHE A 97 13.53 -0.39 -7.27
C PHE A 97 14.83 -1.14 -6.93
N VAL A 98 14.81 -1.97 -5.89
CA VAL A 98 15.95 -2.79 -5.50
C VAL A 98 16.31 -3.77 -6.62
N GLN A 99 15.32 -4.47 -7.19
CA GLN A 99 15.52 -5.41 -8.29
C GLN A 99 16.15 -4.73 -9.52
N SER A 100 15.64 -3.57 -9.95
CA SER A 100 16.21 -2.82 -11.07
C SER A 100 17.63 -2.37 -10.77
N LYS A 101 17.92 -1.94 -9.54
CA LYS A 101 19.28 -1.57 -9.13
C LYS A 101 20.22 -2.77 -9.21
N TRP A 102 19.79 -3.95 -8.78
CA TRP A 102 20.56 -5.18 -8.92
C TRP A 102 20.87 -5.45 -10.40
N ILE A 103 19.87 -5.43 -11.29
CA ILE A 103 20.09 -5.68 -12.72
C ILE A 103 21.12 -4.69 -13.32
N LEU A 104 21.04 -3.41 -12.97
CA LEU A 104 21.98 -2.39 -13.46
C LEU A 104 23.40 -2.54 -12.89
N LEU A 105 23.55 -3.10 -11.69
CA LEU A 105 24.86 -3.27 -11.04
C LEU A 105 25.58 -4.55 -11.48
N ILE A 106 24.85 -5.58 -11.90
CA ILE A 106 25.42 -6.89 -12.24
C ILE A 106 25.68 -7.00 -13.77
N GLY A 107 25.10 -6.10 -14.58
CA GLY A 107 24.92 -6.32 -16.02
C GLY A 107 23.83 -7.37 -16.26
N GLU A 108 23.13 -7.34 -17.41
CA GLU A 108 22.06 -8.32 -17.69
C GLU A 108 22.53 -9.76 -17.42
N PRO A 109 21.97 -10.48 -16.43
CA PRO A 109 22.30 -11.88 -16.27
C PRO A 109 21.53 -12.63 -17.35
N TYR A 110 22.28 -13.07 -18.36
CA TYR A 110 21.97 -14.03 -19.41
C TYR A 110 20.55 -14.59 -19.43
N ALA A 111 19.88 -14.37 -20.55
CA ALA A 111 18.65 -15.03 -20.98
C ALA A 111 18.58 -16.50 -20.53
N GLY A 112 17.71 -16.79 -19.55
CA GLY A 112 17.55 -18.15 -19.07
C GLY A 112 16.72 -18.30 -17.78
N LYS A 113 15.42 -17.96 -17.86
CA LYS A 113 14.34 -18.29 -16.89
C LYS A 113 14.51 -17.74 -15.46
N PRO A 114 13.61 -16.86 -14.96
CA PRO A 114 13.70 -16.37 -13.59
C PRO A 114 13.45 -17.51 -12.58
N HIS A 115 14.28 -17.54 -11.54
CA HIS A 115 14.15 -18.47 -10.42
C HIS A 115 12.79 -18.28 -9.74
N VAL A 116 11.95 -19.30 -9.79
CA VAL A 116 10.69 -19.37 -9.04
C VAL A 116 11.04 -19.42 -7.56
N ARG A 117 10.67 -18.37 -6.80
CA ARG A 117 10.67 -18.44 -5.34
C ARG A 117 9.35 -19.05 -4.89
N PHE A 118 9.44 -20.27 -4.35
CA PHE A 118 8.37 -20.94 -3.60
C PHE A 118 8.04 -20.17 -2.30
#